data_AF-A0A9K3P6C6-F1
#
_entry.id   AF-A0A9K3P6C6-F1
#
_cell.length_a   1.000
_cell.length_b   1.000
_cell.length_c   1.000
_cell.angle_alpha   90.00
_cell.angle_beta   90.00
_cell.angle_gamma   90.00
#
_symmetry.space_group_name_H-M   'P 1'
#
loop_
_entity.id
_entity.type
_entity.pdbx_description
1 polymer ?
#
loop_
_entity_poly.entity_id
_entity_poly.type
_entity_poly.pdbx_seq_one_letter_code
_entity_poly.pdbx_strand_id
1 'polypeptide(L)'
;MGNKDHSSSSSLSAQSQMQIEKNRVDAVLHLLRKPSPLTLKQEKFCNEACIGRFLKAKGDNVKKTAKQLRATLSWRENLGVDHLIADEFSGEIADGMAYVAGHDDRSRPVVIFRIKQDYLKFRSQKQFIRLLVFTLEVAIQTMAKSVEELIVLFDASKSLDLNKTTLPFDISYIIFKIYSANLIFN
;
A
#
# COMPACT_ATOMS: atom_id res chain seq x y z
N MET A 1 38.29 37.16 7.97
CA MET A 1 37.17 37.08 7.02
C MET A 1 36.83 35.63 6.78
N GLY A 2 35.53 35.29 6.71
CA GLY A 2 35.04 34.00 6.21
C GLY A 2 34.36 33.14 7.28
N ASN A 3 33.03 33.21 7.39
CA ASN A 3 32.11 32.23 6.80
C ASN A 3 30.71 32.39 7.41
N LYS A 4 29.80 33.07 6.71
CA LYS A 4 28.34 33.00 6.84
C LYS A 4 27.83 33.16 5.42
N ASP A 5 26.91 32.30 4.96
CA ASP A 5 25.95 32.52 3.85
C ASP A 5 25.46 31.22 3.16
N HIS A 6 25.91 30.03 3.57
CA HIS A 6 25.42 28.77 2.95
C HIS A 6 24.10 28.20 3.51
N SER A 7 23.52 28.73 4.59
CA SER A 7 22.32 28.13 5.21
C SER A 7 20.98 28.68 4.71
N SER A 8 20.92 29.88 4.11
CA SER A 8 19.66 30.59 3.84
C SER A 8 19.00 30.23 2.50
N SER A 9 19.78 29.72 1.53
CA SER A 9 19.29 29.38 0.18
C SER A 9 18.58 28.02 0.13
N SER A 10 18.99 27.06 0.97
CA SER A 10 18.40 25.71 1.05
C SER A 10 17.03 25.68 1.74
N SER A 11 16.76 26.61 2.66
CA SER A 11 15.47 26.70 3.34
C SER A 11 14.34 27.27 2.46
N LEU A 12 14.66 28.21 1.57
CA LEU A 12 13.69 28.83 0.66
C LEU A 12 13.24 27.87 -0.46
N SER A 13 14.14 27.03 -0.95
CA SER A 13 13.82 26.00 -1.95
C SER A 13 12.96 24.88 -1.36
N ALA A 14 13.26 24.45 -0.12
CA ALA A 14 12.47 23.44 0.59
C ALA A 14 11.02 23.89 0.86
N GLN A 15 10.84 25.15 1.27
CA GLN A 15 9.50 25.72 1.51
C GLN A 15 8.67 25.82 0.23
N SER A 16 9.30 26.23 -0.87
CA SER A 16 8.64 26.32 -2.17
C SER A 16 8.23 24.95 -2.71
N GLN A 17 9.08 23.93 -2.51
CA GLN A 17 8.79 22.55 -2.89
C GLN A 17 7.61 21.97 -2.09
N MET A 18 7.59 22.18 -0.77
CA MET A 18 6.50 21.73 0.10
C MET A 18 5.16 22.37 -0.31
N GLN A 19 5.17 23.65 -0.70
CA GLN A 19 3.98 24.33 -1.19
C GLN A 19 3.48 23.74 -2.52
N ILE A 20 4.39 23.40 -3.44
CA ILE A 20 4.03 22.76 -4.71
C ILE A 20 3.39 21.38 -4.47
N GLU A 21 3.97 20.58 -3.59
CA GLU A 21 3.43 19.26 -3.22
C GLU A 21 2.04 19.38 -2.61
N LYS A 22 1.86 20.32 -1.67
CA LYS A 22 0.56 20.60 -1.06
C LYS A 22 -0.49 21.01 -2.09
N ASN A 23 -0.15 21.94 -2.99
CA ASN A 23 -1.05 22.36 -4.07
C ASN A 23 -1.47 21.20 -4.98
N ARG A 24 -0.57 20.26 -5.26
CA ARG A 24 -0.88 19.07 -6.07
C ARG A 24 -1.80 18.10 -5.33
N VAL A 25 -1.55 17.87 -4.04
CA VAL A 25 -2.42 17.06 -3.18
C VAL A 25 -3.83 17.65 -3.14
N ASP A 26 -3.96 18.95 -2.91
CA ASP A 26 -5.24 19.66 -2.90
C ASP A 26 -5.97 19.57 -4.25
N ALA A 27 -5.24 19.70 -5.36
CA ALA A 27 -5.80 19.54 -6.70
C ALA A 27 -6.32 18.12 -6.96
N VAL A 28 -5.62 17.09 -6.47
CA VAL A 28 -6.10 15.69 -6.54
C VAL A 28 -7.37 15.54 -5.70
N LEU A 29 -7.38 16.01 -4.46
CA LEU A 29 -8.55 15.95 -3.57
C LEU A 29 -9.77 16.64 -4.19
N HIS A 30 -9.58 17.82 -4.78
CA HIS A 30 -10.64 18.52 -5.49
C HIS A 30 -11.20 17.67 -6.64
N LEU A 31 -10.33 17.04 -7.45
CA LEU A 31 -10.79 16.13 -8.50
C LEU A 31 -11.51 14.92 -7.93
N LEU A 32 -11.08 14.32 -6.82
CA LEU A 32 -11.74 13.17 -6.21
C LEU A 32 -13.16 13.49 -5.72
N ARG A 33 -13.39 14.71 -5.21
CA ARG A 33 -14.68 15.17 -4.67
C ARG A 33 -15.66 15.69 -5.72
N LYS A 34 -15.18 16.03 -6.92
CA LYS A 34 -16.03 16.56 -8.02
C LYS A 34 -17.26 15.70 -8.39
N PRO A 35 -17.18 14.35 -8.53
CA PRO A 35 -18.33 13.54 -8.91
C PRO A 35 -19.31 13.33 -7.73
N SER A 36 -18.77 13.24 -6.51
CA SER A 36 -19.48 12.99 -5.27
C SER A 36 -18.53 13.25 -4.09
N PRO A 37 -19.05 13.64 -2.91
CA PRO A 37 -18.27 13.68 -1.68
C PRO A 37 -17.64 12.31 -1.38
N LEU A 38 -16.45 12.31 -0.78
CA LEU A 38 -15.81 11.10 -0.26
C LEU A 38 -16.48 10.70 1.06
N THR A 39 -16.59 9.39 1.30
CA THR A 39 -17.01 8.90 2.63
C THR A 39 -15.90 9.13 3.66
N LEU A 40 -16.24 9.13 4.95
CA LEU A 40 -15.24 9.28 6.04
C LEU A 40 -14.08 8.26 5.93
N LYS A 41 -14.37 7.02 5.50
CA LYS A 41 -13.35 5.99 5.33
C LYS A 41 -12.44 6.29 4.13
N GLN A 42 -13.04 6.74 3.01
CA GLN A 42 -12.28 7.15 1.82
C GLN A 42 -11.41 8.39 2.11
N GLU A 43 -11.88 9.35 2.90
CA GLU A 43 -11.09 10.51 3.31
C GLU A 43 -9.89 10.11 4.18
N LYS A 44 -10.09 9.20 5.14
CA LYS A 44 -8.98 8.65 5.95
C LYS A 44 -7.93 7.96 5.09
N PHE A 45 -8.35 7.21 4.08
CA PHE A 45 -7.46 6.55 3.14
C PHE A 45 -6.72 7.56 2.24
N CYS A 46 -7.43 8.54 1.68
CA CYS A 46 -6.89 9.60 0.82
C CYS A 46 -6.23 10.75 1.61
N ASN A 47 -5.44 10.43 2.63
CA ASN A 47 -4.64 11.43 3.34
C ASN A 47 -3.47 11.95 2.47
N GLU A 48 -2.83 13.05 2.92
CA GLU A 48 -1.76 13.72 2.18
C GLU A 48 -0.61 12.78 1.81
N ALA A 49 -0.18 11.92 2.73
CA ALA A 49 0.91 10.96 2.49
C ALA A 49 0.52 9.92 1.42
N CYS A 50 -0.70 9.38 1.49
CA CYS A 50 -1.21 8.46 0.47
C CYS A 50 -1.25 9.12 -0.91
N ILE A 51 -1.84 10.31 -1.00
CA ILE A 51 -1.92 11.04 -2.28
C ILE A 51 -0.51 11.38 -2.80
N GLY A 52 0.40 11.78 -1.92
CA GLY A 52 1.81 12.02 -2.26
C GLY A 52 2.48 10.80 -2.88
N ARG A 53 2.27 9.59 -2.35
CA ARG A 53 2.80 8.36 -2.95
C ARG A 53 2.23 8.10 -4.35
N PHE A 54 0.91 8.26 -4.52
CA PHE A 54 0.30 8.09 -5.85
C PHE A 54 0.79 9.16 -6.85
N LEU A 55 1.02 10.40 -6.40
CA LEU A 55 1.60 11.47 -7.23
C LEU A 55 3.00 11.09 -7.70
N LYS A 56 3.90 10.72 -6.76
CA LYS A 56 5.26 10.25 -7.08
C LYS A 56 5.23 9.10 -8.10
N ALA A 57 4.39 8.08 -7.87
CA ALA A 57 4.23 6.93 -8.76
C ALA A 57 3.67 7.27 -10.15
N LYS A 58 3.04 8.44 -10.32
CA LYS A 58 2.48 8.93 -11.59
C LYS A 58 3.26 10.13 -12.16
N GLY A 59 4.47 10.38 -11.69
CA GLY A 59 5.30 11.50 -12.14
C GLY A 59 4.63 12.85 -11.88
N ASP A 60 4.05 13.02 -10.69
CA ASP A 60 3.33 14.19 -10.21
C ASP A 60 2.12 14.62 -11.06
N ASN A 61 1.61 13.72 -11.90
CA ASN A 61 0.46 14.01 -12.74
C ASN A 61 -0.85 13.93 -11.95
N VAL A 62 -1.41 15.09 -11.61
CA VAL A 62 -2.66 15.25 -10.85
C VAL A 62 -3.84 14.46 -11.46
N LYS A 63 -4.06 14.53 -12.77
CA LYS A 63 -5.19 13.86 -13.44
C LYS A 63 -5.05 12.33 -13.44
N LYS A 64 -3.86 11.81 -13.77
CA LYS A 64 -3.57 10.37 -13.74
C LYS A 64 -3.70 9.82 -12.30
N THR A 65 -3.22 10.59 -11.33
CA THR A 65 -3.31 10.25 -9.91
C THR A 65 -4.76 10.18 -9.44
N ALA A 66 -5.57 11.19 -9.70
CA ALA A 66 -6.99 11.18 -9.34
C ALA A 66 -7.75 10.01 -10.00
N LYS A 67 -7.47 9.71 -11.28
CA LYS A 67 -8.05 8.55 -11.97
C LYS A 67 -7.67 7.23 -11.29
N GLN A 68 -6.40 7.05 -10.94
CA GLN A 68 -5.90 5.85 -10.27
C GLN A 68 -6.52 5.70 -8.88
N LEU A 69 -6.56 6.77 -8.08
CA LEU A 69 -7.16 6.76 -6.74
C LEU A 69 -8.64 6.38 -6.78
N ARG A 70 -9.43 6.87 -7.73
CA ARG A 70 -10.83 6.43 -7.90
C ARG A 70 -10.95 4.94 -8.18
N ALA A 71 -10.10 4.43 -9.08
CA ALA A 71 -10.08 2.99 -9.38
C ALA A 71 -9.70 2.16 -8.14
N THR A 72 -8.75 2.65 -7.33
CA THR A 72 -8.39 2.05 -6.04
C THR A 72 -9.56 2.08 -5.06
N LEU A 73 -10.23 3.23 -4.88
CA LEU A 73 -11.36 3.36 -3.95
C LEU A 73 -12.50 2.40 -4.32
N SER A 74 -12.87 2.34 -5.61
CA SER A 74 -13.89 1.40 -6.09
C SER A 74 -13.48 -0.06 -5.88
N TRP A 75 -12.20 -0.39 -6.12
CA TRP A 75 -11.71 -1.73 -5.86
C TRP A 75 -11.72 -2.10 -4.37
N ARG A 76 -11.36 -1.16 -3.48
CA ARG A 76 -11.43 -1.35 -2.02
C ARG A 76 -12.86 -1.63 -1.56
N GLU A 77 -13.82 -0.88 -2.10
CA GLU A 77 -15.25 -1.08 -1.83
C GLU A 77 -15.74 -2.45 -2.31
N ASN A 78 -15.46 -2.81 -3.57
CA ASN A 78 -15.84 -4.11 -4.15
C ASN A 78 -15.22 -5.31 -3.41
N LEU A 79 -13.99 -5.15 -2.91
CA LEU A 79 -13.32 -6.18 -2.13
C LEU A 79 -13.80 -6.18 -0.67
N GLY A 80 -14.45 -5.12 -0.19
CA GLY A 80 -14.91 -4.98 1.19
C GLY A 80 -13.76 -4.80 2.19
N VAL A 81 -12.70 -4.08 1.80
CA VAL A 81 -11.46 -3.94 2.61
C VAL A 81 -11.75 -3.37 3.99
N ASP A 82 -12.62 -2.37 4.05
CA ASP A 82 -12.95 -1.67 5.29
C ASP A 82 -13.84 -2.48 6.28
N HIS A 83 -14.14 -3.74 5.94
CA HIS A 83 -14.92 -4.67 6.75
C HIS A 83 -14.16 -5.98 7.04
N LEU A 84 -12.89 -6.08 6.65
CA LEU A 84 -12.06 -7.25 6.94
C LEU A 84 -11.83 -7.36 8.45
N ILE A 85 -12.09 -8.54 9.00
CA ILE A 85 -11.84 -8.87 10.42
C ILE A 85 -11.05 -10.16 10.52
N ALA A 86 -10.28 -10.30 11.61
CA ALA A 86 -9.39 -11.47 11.82
C ALA A 86 -10.16 -12.79 11.84
N ASP A 87 -11.39 -12.80 12.37
CA ASP A 87 -12.22 -14.00 12.51
C ASP A 87 -12.51 -14.69 11.17
N GLU A 88 -12.61 -13.92 10.08
CA GLU A 88 -12.78 -14.45 8.71
C GLU A 88 -11.61 -15.34 8.26
N PHE A 89 -10.45 -15.17 8.88
CA PHE A 89 -9.18 -15.80 8.51
C PHE A 89 -8.58 -16.62 9.66
N SER A 90 -9.36 -16.94 10.68
CA SER A 90 -8.87 -17.59 11.90
C SER A 90 -8.09 -18.89 11.64
N GLY A 91 -8.57 -19.73 10.71
CA GLY A 91 -7.86 -20.94 10.30
C GLY A 91 -6.53 -20.65 9.59
N GLU A 92 -6.53 -19.70 8.66
CA GLU A 92 -5.35 -19.27 7.91
C GLU A 92 -4.29 -18.62 8.80
N ILE A 93 -4.73 -17.82 9.78
CA ILE A 93 -3.86 -17.19 10.78
C ILE A 93 -3.27 -18.26 11.71
N ALA A 94 -4.09 -19.18 12.23
CA ALA A 94 -3.62 -20.27 13.09
C ALA A 94 -2.60 -21.17 12.37
N ASP A 95 -2.79 -21.38 11.07
CA ASP A 95 -1.88 -22.12 10.19
C ASP A 95 -0.59 -21.36 9.83
N GLY A 96 -0.48 -20.08 10.22
CA GLY A 96 0.66 -19.23 9.92
C GLY A 96 0.82 -18.92 8.43
N MET A 97 -0.30 -18.82 7.69
CA MET A 97 -0.27 -18.59 6.24
C MET A 97 0.07 -17.15 5.86
N ALA A 98 -0.28 -16.20 6.71
CA ALA A 98 -0.03 -14.78 6.49
C ALA A 98 0.12 -14.06 7.83
N TYR A 99 1.20 -13.33 8.05
CA TYR A 99 1.42 -12.60 9.29
C TYR A 99 2.45 -11.47 9.15
N VAL A 100 2.42 -10.52 10.09
CA VAL A 100 3.42 -9.47 10.26
C VAL A 100 4.50 -9.99 11.21
N ALA A 101 5.73 -10.11 10.71
CA ALA A 101 6.87 -10.72 11.40
C ALA A 101 7.73 -9.69 12.18
N GLY A 102 7.19 -8.50 12.44
CA GLY A 102 7.90 -7.38 13.05
C GLY A 102 8.41 -6.38 12.01
N HIS A 103 9.53 -5.74 12.30
CA HIS A 103 10.13 -4.68 11.48
C HIS A 103 11.60 -4.96 11.20
N ASP A 104 12.10 -4.49 10.06
CA ASP A 104 13.54 -4.52 9.75
C ASP A 104 14.31 -3.39 10.46
N ASP A 105 15.61 -3.30 10.20
CA ASP A 105 16.52 -2.26 10.72
C ASP A 105 16.13 -0.83 10.31
N ARG A 106 15.32 -0.68 9.26
CA ARG A 106 14.76 0.59 8.78
C ARG A 106 13.33 0.84 9.25
N SER A 107 12.85 0.06 10.24
CA SER A 107 11.49 0.15 10.78
C SER A 107 10.39 -0.14 9.75
N ARG A 108 10.71 -0.84 8.66
CA ARG A 108 9.74 -1.27 7.65
C ARG A 108 9.08 -2.56 8.13
N PRO A 109 7.75 -2.66 8.16
CA PRO A 109 7.10 -3.88 8.58
C PRO A 109 7.43 -5.00 7.57
N VAL A 110 7.72 -6.18 8.12
CA VAL A 110 8.01 -7.39 7.36
C VAL A 110 6.76 -8.26 7.36
N VAL A 111 6.22 -8.55 6.19
CA VAL A 111 5.05 -9.40 6.00
C VAL A 111 5.50 -10.72 5.39
N ILE A 112 5.08 -11.82 5.99
CA ILE A 112 5.39 -13.17 5.50
C ILE A 112 4.11 -13.83 5.00
N PHE A 113 4.13 -14.28 3.74
CA PHE A 113 3.09 -15.11 3.16
C PHE A 113 3.64 -16.52 2.89
N ARG A 114 3.13 -17.51 3.63
CA ARG A 114 3.41 -18.93 3.42
C ARG A 114 2.30 -19.53 2.59
N ILE A 115 2.45 -19.45 1.26
CA ILE A 115 1.40 -19.87 0.33
C ILE A 115 1.42 -21.39 0.22
N LYS A 116 0.42 -22.04 0.83
CA LYS A 116 0.19 -23.48 0.64
C LYS A 116 -0.52 -23.70 -0.70
N GLN A 117 0.01 -24.59 -1.55
CA GLN A 117 -0.56 -24.87 -2.87
C GLN A 117 -2.03 -25.33 -2.78
N ASP A 118 -2.36 -26.09 -1.74
CA ASP A 118 -3.71 -26.61 -1.53
C ASP A 118 -4.72 -25.53 -1.10
N TYR A 119 -4.25 -24.36 -0.66
CA TYR A 119 -5.14 -23.27 -0.25
C TYR A 119 -6.11 -22.87 -1.37
N LEU A 120 -5.59 -22.73 -2.59
CA LEU A 120 -6.40 -22.36 -3.76
C LEU A 120 -7.33 -23.48 -4.25
N LYS A 121 -7.17 -24.72 -3.74
CA LYS A 121 -8.09 -25.83 -4.03
C LYS A 121 -9.36 -25.74 -3.16
N PHE A 122 -9.22 -25.25 -1.94
CA PHE A 122 -10.31 -25.22 -0.95
C PHE A 122 -10.92 -23.83 -0.73
N ARG A 123 -10.21 -22.78 -1.13
CA ARG A 123 -10.64 -21.39 -0.98
C ARG A 123 -10.69 -20.68 -2.32
N SER A 124 -11.64 -19.76 -2.44
CA SER A 124 -11.75 -18.93 -3.63
C SER A 124 -10.58 -17.97 -3.76
N GLN A 125 -10.26 -17.59 -5.00
CA GLN A 125 -9.30 -16.54 -5.30
C GLN A 125 -9.62 -15.22 -4.57
N LYS A 126 -10.90 -14.85 -4.45
CA LYS A 126 -11.34 -13.66 -3.72
C LYS A 126 -10.98 -13.74 -2.23
N GLN A 127 -11.15 -14.90 -1.59
CA GLN A 127 -10.76 -15.11 -0.20
C GLN A 127 -9.23 -15.02 -0.01
N PHE A 128 -8.45 -15.57 -0.94
CA PHE A 128 -7.00 -15.41 -0.91
C PHE A 128 -6.58 -13.94 -0.97
N ILE A 129 -7.12 -13.18 -1.92
CA ILE A 129 -6.85 -11.75 -2.04
C ILE A 129 -7.25 -11.03 -0.74
N ARG A 130 -8.43 -11.32 -0.16
CA ARG A 130 -8.87 -10.73 1.11
C ARG A 130 -7.90 -11.00 2.26
N LEU A 131 -7.36 -12.22 2.39
CA LEU A 131 -6.33 -12.55 3.38
C LEU A 131 -5.06 -11.72 3.18
N LEU A 132 -4.58 -11.60 1.93
CA LEU A 132 -3.42 -10.77 1.59
C LEU A 132 -3.65 -9.31 2.00
N VAL A 133 -4.79 -8.75 1.59
CA VAL A 133 -5.14 -7.36 1.90
C VAL A 133 -5.28 -7.15 3.40
N PHE A 134 -5.96 -8.03 4.11
CA PHE A 134 -6.10 -7.95 5.56
C PHE A 134 -4.73 -7.86 6.24
N THR A 135 -3.82 -8.77 5.88
CA THR A 135 -2.47 -8.80 6.46
C THR A 135 -1.67 -7.54 6.13
N LEU A 136 -1.80 -7.02 4.91
CA LEU A 136 -1.15 -5.77 4.51
C LEU A 136 -1.73 -4.55 5.24
N GLU A 137 -3.05 -4.46 5.42
CA GLU A 137 -3.68 -3.37 6.18
C GLU A 137 -3.21 -3.38 7.64
N VAL A 138 -3.07 -4.57 8.25
CA VAL A 138 -2.47 -4.73 9.58
C VAL A 138 -1.02 -4.24 9.58
N ALA A 139 -0.20 -4.65 8.61
CA ALA A 139 1.18 -4.21 8.51
C ALA A 139 1.31 -2.68 8.38
N ILE A 140 0.48 -2.06 7.53
CA ILE A 140 0.46 -0.61 7.31
C ILE A 140 0.10 0.14 8.60
N GLN A 141 -0.83 -0.40 9.42
CA GLN A 141 -1.17 0.20 10.70
C GLN A 141 -0.01 0.20 11.71
N THR A 142 0.99 -0.67 11.53
CA THR A 142 2.20 -0.71 12.37
C THR A 142 3.34 0.16 11.87
N MET A 143 3.17 0.88 10.75
CA MET A 143 4.21 1.74 10.19
C MET A 143 4.41 3.02 10.99
N ALA A 144 5.67 3.38 11.22
CA ALA A 144 6.00 4.70 11.74
C ALA A 144 5.70 5.80 10.70
N LYS A 145 5.47 7.04 11.16
CA LYS A 145 5.03 8.18 10.32
C LYS A 145 5.93 8.48 9.10
N SER A 146 7.21 8.14 9.16
CA SER A 146 8.19 8.36 8.08
C SER A 146 8.46 7.14 7.22
N VAL A 147 7.81 6.01 7.48
CA VAL A 147 8.01 4.75 6.77
C VAL A 147 6.97 4.65 5.66
N GLU A 148 7.45 4.64 4.41
CA GLU A 148 6.62 4.54 3.20
C GLU A 148 6.77 3.20 2.48
N GLU A 149 7.50 2.25 3.08
CA GLU A 149 7.84 0.96 2.48
C GLU A 149 7.55 -0.18 3.46
N LEU A 150 7.21 -1.35 2.91
CA LEU A 150 7.13 -2.62 3.63
C LEU A 150 7.90 -3.69 2.87
N ILE A 151 8.33 -4.73 3.57
CA ILE A 151 8.92 -5.92 2.97
C ILE A 151 7.84 -6.99 2.90
N VAL A 152 7.71 -7.64 1.74
CA VAL A 152 6.88 -8.84 1.59
C VAL A 152 7.77 -10.02 1.21
N LEU A 153 7.72 -11.08 2.02
CA LEU A 153 8.41 -12.33 1.77
C LEU A 153 7.39 -13.40 1.42
N PHE A 154 7.59 -14.05 0.28
CA PHE A 154 6.83 -15.21 -0.15
C PHE A 154 7.61 -16.49 0.14
N ASP A 155 7.15 -17.23 1.13
CA ASP A 155 7.70 -18.55 1.42
C ASP A 155 7.03 -19.59 0.51
N ALA A 156 7.75 -19.93 -0.56
CA ALA A 156 7.37 -20.95 -1.53
C ALA A 156 8.06 -22.30 -1.27
N SER A 157 8.71 -22.50 -0.11
CA SER A 157 9.52 -23.69 0.18
C SER A 157 8.75 -25.01 0.13
N LYS A 158 7.41 -24.98 0.31
CA LYS A 158 6.53 -26.15 0.21
C LYS A 158 5.81 -26.28 -1.14
N SER A 159 6.14 -25.43 -2.12
CA SER A 159 5.64 -25.52 -3.49
C SER A 159 6.45 -26.57 -4.26
N LEU A 160 6.18 -27.84 -4.04
CA LEU A 160 6.88 -28.98 -4.64
C LEU A 160 6.76 -29.10 -6.17
N ASP A 161 5.99 -28.22 -6.83
CA ASP A 161 5.93 -28.10 -8.29
C ASP A 161 6.17 -26.64 -8.74
N LEU A 162 7.45 -26.28 -8.91
CA LEU A 162 7.86 -24.99 -9.49
C LEU A 162 7.39 -24.81 -10.95
N ASN A 163 7.00 -25.90 -11.63
CA ASN A 163 6.56 -25.88 -13.03
C ASN A 163 5.06 -25.58 -13.22
N LYS A 164 4.26 -25.52 -12.14
CA LYS A 164 2.80 -25.30 -12.22
C LYS A 164 2.27 -24.16 -11.35
N THR A 165 3.11 -23.56 -10.51
CA THR A 165 2.65 -22.64 -9.47
C THR A 165 2.90 -21.19 -9.89
N THR A 166 2.27 -20.77 -10.98
CA THR A 166 2.06 -19.34 -11.20
C THR A 166 1.01 -18.91 -10.20
N LEU A 167 1.35 -18.00 -9.29
CA LEU A 167 0.32 -17.34 -8.48
C LEU A 167 -0.72 -16.77 -9.44
N PRO A 168 -2.02 -17.03 -9.25
CA PRO A 168 -3.04 -16.63 -10.22
C PRO A 168 -3.20 -15.11 -10.38
N PHE A 169 -2.41 -14.34 -9.62
CA PHE A 169 -2.44 -12.88 -9.57
C PHE A 169 -1.03 -12.31 -9.46
N ASP A 170 -0.84 -11.16 -10.10
CA ASP A 170 0.31 -10.31 -9.83
C ASP A 170 0.13 -9.66 -8.45
N ILE A 171 0.83 -10.18 -7.44
CA ILE A 171 0.78 -9.61 -6.09
C ILE A 171 1.35 -8.19 -6.08
N SER A 172 2.30 -7.89 -6.97
CA SER A 172 2.77 -6.52 -7.21
C SER A 172 1.60 -5.62 -7.64
N TYR A 173 0.67 -6.12 -8.46
CA TYR A 173 -0.52 -5.36 -8.86
C TYR A 173 -1.50 -5.13 -7.71
N ILE A 174 -1.70 -6.12 -6.82
CA ILE A 174 -2.51 -5.97 -5.61
C ILE A 174 -1.91 -4.89 -4.70
N ILE A 175 -0.59 -4.95 -4.47
CA ILE A 175 0.06 -3.99 -3.59
C ILE A 175 0.15 -2.61 -4.23
N PHE A 176 0.36 -2.52 -5.55
CA PHE A 176 0.29 -1.27 -6.29
C PHE A 176 -1.10 -0.62 -6.16
N LYS A 177 -2.18 -1.42 -6.23
CA LYS A 177 -3.54 -0.94 -6.00
C LYS A 177 -3.77 -0.43 -4.58
N ILE A 178 -3.22 -1.09 -3.57
CA ILE A 178 -3.43 -0.76 -2.16
C ILE A 178 -2.59 0.44 -1.73
N TYR A 179 -1.32 0.46 -2.11
CA TYR A 179 -0.33 1.29 -1.41
C TYR A 179 0.45 2.23 -2.35
N SER A 180 0.42 2.01 -3.67
CA SER A 180 1.20 2.78 -4.68
C SER A 180 2.65 3.05 -4.28
N ALA A 181 3.25 2.16 -3.48
CA ALA A 181 4.63 2.25 -3.06
C ALA A 181 5.52 1.30 -3.86
N ASN A 182 6.82 1.56 -3.79
CA ASN A 182 7.85 0.65 -4.27
C ASN A 182 7.85 -0.60 -3.39
N LEU A 183 7.64 -1.76 -4.00
CA LEU A 183 7.89 -3.03 -3.33
C LEU A 183 9.32 -3.46 -3.60
N ILE A 184 10.02 -3.87 -2.54
CA ILE A 184 11.25 -4.64 -2.69
C ILE A 184 10.85 -6.12 -2.57
N PHE A 185 10.89 -6.83 -3.69
CA PHE A 185 10.87 -8.29 -3.69
C PHE A 185 12.29 -8.80 -3.43
N ASN A 186 12.42 -9.83 -2.62
CA ASN A 186 13.65 -10.59 -2.43
C ASN A 186 13.40 -12.02 -2.90
#